data_AF-A0A961DJV5-F1
#
_entry.id   AF-A0A961DJV5-F1
#
_cell.length_a   1.000
_cell.length_b   1.000
_cell.length_c   1.000
_cell.angle_alpha   90.00
_cell.angle_beta   90.00
_cell.angle_gamma   90.00
#
_symmetry.space_group_name_H-M   'P 1'
#
loop_
_entity.id
_entity.type
_entity.pdbx_description
1 polymer ?
#
loop_
_entity_poly.entity_id
_entity_poly.type
_entity_poly.pdbx_seq_one_letter_code
_entity_poly.pdbx_strand_id
1 'polypeptide(L)'
;MFETLAGNRSGTLCLSKAGLAEGTNAATIKTAAPNGAGIDYAIEGILYHKADGDNVAMTATEQDGSTITVQPDLYTCLYLVQINAAGTISAVKGPQVLSADLAAGNAVLKWPTPLDGNCAIGAVKIVTDGGTFTYGTTDLSGTGVTDTWYDLFGIPARPLTS
;
A
#
# COMPACT_ATOMS: atom_id res chain seq x y z
N MET A 1 -27.95 26.08 -10.18
CA MET A 1 -27.78 24.66 -9.79
C MET A 1 -26.78 24.09 -10.78
N PHE A 2 -25.51 23.99 -10.40
CA PHE A 2 -24.47 23.41 -11.25
C PHE A 2 -24.37 21.94 -10.88
N GLU A 3 -24.64 21.06 -11.84
CA GLU A 3 -24.33 19.64 -11.69
C GLU A 3 -22.81 19.50 -11.64
N THR A 4 -22.29 19.02 -10.51
CA THR A 4 -20.89 18.62 -10.39
C THR A 4 -20.71 17.44 -11.34
N LEU A 5 -19.96 17.64 -12.43
CA LEU A 5 -19.56 16.55 -13.31
C LEU A 5 -18.67 15.59 -12.50
N ALA A 6 -19.25 14.49 -11.99
CA ALA A 6 -18.56 13.43 -11.26
C ALA A 6 -17.67 12.59 -12.19
N GLY A 7 -16.66 13.24 -12.77
CA GLY A 7 -15.76 12.66 -13.73
C GLY A 7 -14.57 13.57 -13.94
N ASN A 8 -13.74 13.76 -12.91
CA ASN A 8 -12.37 14.21 -13.13
C ASN A 8 -11.70 13.14 -14.00
N ARG A 9 -11.69 13.36 -15.32
CA ARG A 9 -10.91 12.60 -16.31
C ARG A 9 -9.40 12.90 -16.20
N SER A 10 -8.99 13.44 -15.07
CA SER A 10 -7.62 13.82 -14.80
C SER A 10 -6.94 12.66 -14.08
N GLY A 11 -5.83 12.17 -14.62
CA GLY A 11 -5.20 10.94 -14.14
C GLY A 11 -4.66 11.06 -12.71
N THR A 12 -4.94 10.05 -11.88
CA THR A 12 -4.28 9.82 -10.59
C THR A 12 -3.41 8.59 -10.71
N LEU A 13 -2.09 8.77 -10.87
CA LEU A 13 -1.14 7.75 -11.29
C LEU A 13 0.24 8.03 -10.68
N CYS A 14 0.96 6.98 -10.30
CA CYS A 14 2.38 7.09 -9.97
C CYS A 14 3.19 7.01 -11.28
N LEU A 15 4.07 7.97 -11.50
CA LEU A 15 4.81 8.12 -12.75
C LEU A 15 6.22 7.55 -12.66
N SER A 16 6.67 7.19 -11.46
CA SER A 16 7.97 6.55 -11.21
C SER A 16 7.84 5.34 -10.28
N LYS A 17 8.87 4.49 -10.26
CA LYS A 17 8.98 3.39 -9.31
C LYS A 17 9.39 3.94 -7.94
N ALA A 18 8.57 3.72 -6.92
CA ALA A 18 8.80 4.28 -5.58
C ALA A 18 9.97 3.63 -4.83
N GLY A 19 10.34 2.41 -5.20
CA GLY A 19 11.40 1.66 -4.54
C GLY A 19 11.05 1.36 -3.09
N LEU A 20 9.81 0.90 -2.86
CA LEU A 20 9.31 0.60 -1.52
C LEU A 20 10.07 -0.56 -0.88
N ALA A 21 10.37 -0.40 0.40
CA ALA A 21 10.94 -1.43 1.25
C ALA A 21 10.71 -1.09 2.74
N GLU A 22 11.05 -2.02 3.63
CA GLU A 22 11.15 -1.74 5.07
C GLU A 22 12.19 -0.65 5.33
N GLY A 23 11.86 0.27 6.24
CA GLY A 23 12.77 1.32 6.70
C GLY A 23 13.88 0.78 7.61
N THR A 24 14.82 1.63 7.98
CA THR A 24 15.90 1.23 8.90
C THR A 24 15.38 0.95 10.32
N ASN A 25 14.37 1.70 10.75
CA ASN A 25 13.73 1.54 12.06
C ASN A 25 12.51 0.62 11.96
N ALA A 26 12.25 -0.11 13.04
CA ALA A 26 11.09 -0.97 13.14
C ALA A 26 9.78 -0.20 12.90
N ALA A 27 8.80 -0.87 12.30
CA ALA A 27 7.49 -0.30 11.95
C ALA A 27 7.57 0.99 11.09
N THR A 28 8.53 1.04 10.17
CA THR A 28 8.64 2.12 9.18
C THR A 28 8.86 1.57 7.77
N ILE A 29 8.62 2.42 6.77
CA ILE A 29 8.92 2.15 5.37
C ILE A 29 9.94 3.15 4.83
N LYS A 30 10.56 2.79 3.72
CA LYS A 30 11.36 3.71 2.90
C LYS A 30 10.87 3.75 1.47
N THR A 31 11.11 4.88 0.84
CA THR A 31 10.99 5.12 -0.60
C THR A 31 12.37 5.43 -1.11
N ALA A 32 12.89 4.59 -2.00
CA ALA A 32 14.21 4.72 -2.59
C ALA A 32 14.10 4.46 -4.09
N ALA A 33 13.60 5.44 -4.82
CA ALA A 33 13.42 5.34 -6.25
C ALA A 33 14.74 4.91 -6.91
N PRO A 34 14.75 4.02 -7.92
CA PRO A 34 16.00 3.50 -8.49
C PRO A 34 16.93 4.58 -9.09
N ASN A 35 16.37 5.73 -9.45
CA ASN A 35 17.12 6.89 -9.94
C ASN A 35 17.61 7.82 -8.82
N GLY A 36 17.30 7.54 -7.55
CA GLY A 36 17.64 8.34 -6.38
C GLY A 36 16.96 9.71 -6.32
N ALA A 37 15.93 9.94 -7.15
CA ALA A 37 15.29 11.25 -7.26
C ALA A 37 14.01 11.36 -6.42
N GLY A 38 13.37 10.23 -6.07
CA GLY A 38 12.06 10.22 -5.43
C GLY A 38 10.91 9.78 -6.33
N ILE A 39 9.71 10.08 -5.88
CA ILE A 39 8.44 9.67 -6.48
C ILE A 39 7.82 10.85 -7.20
N ASP A 40 7.59 10.70 -8.50
CA ASP A 40 6.76 11.59 -9.29
C ASP A 40 5.37 10.99 -9.40
N TYR A 41 4.33 11.76 -9.08
CA TYR A 41 2.96 11.27 -9.07
C TYR A 41 1.98 12.36 -9.48
N ALA A 42 0.84 11.94 -10.01
CA ALA A 42 -0.28 12.81 -10.32
C ALA A 42 -1.46 12.49 -9.41
N ILE A 43 -2.14 13.52 -8.91
CA ILE A 43 -3.46 13.40 -8.28
C ILE A 43 -4.39 14.34 -9.02
N GLU A 44 -5.44 13.78 -9.61
CA GLU A 44 -6.41 14.52 -10.41
C GLU A 44 -5.74 15.41 -11.48
N GLY A 45 -4.67 14.91 -12.11
CA GLY A 45 -3.92 15.59 -13.16
C GLY A 45 -2.95 16.69 -12.70
N ILE A 46 -2.84 16.95 -11.39
CA ILE A 46 -1.81 17.84 -10.84
C ILE A 46 -0.58 17.02 -10.51
N LEU A 47 0.59 17.46 -10.98
CA LEU A 47 1.87 16.79 -10.73
C LEU A 47 2.45 17.21 -9.40
N TYR A 48 2.98 16.22 -8.68
CA TYR A 48 3.66 16.35 -7.41
C TYR A 48 4.95 15.55 -7.43
N HIS A 49 5.84 15.91 -6.51
CA HIS A 49 7.11 15.25 -6.31
C HIS A 49 7.35 15.04 -4.82
N LYS A 50 7.84 13.86 -4.45
CA LYS A 50 8.34 13.57 -3.11
C LYS A 50 9.72 12.96 -3.23
N ALA A 51 10.72 13.62 -2.66
CA ALA A 51 12.07 13.07 -2.55
C ALA A 51 12.08 11.76 -1.75
N ASP A 52 13.08 10.91 -2.03
CA ASP A 52 13.31 9.68 -1.28
C ASP A 52 13.38 9.92 0.24
N GLY A 53 13.01 8.90 1.00
CA GLY A 53 12.90 8.99 2.45
C GLY A 53 13.04 7.62 3.08
N ASP A 54 13.65 7.61 4.26
CA ASP A 54 13.75 6.45 5.13
C ASP A 54 13.03 6.75 6.45
N ASN A 55 12.66 5.69 7.18
CA ASN A 55 11.96 5.78 8.46
C ASN A 55 10.63 6.53 8.40
N VAL A 56 9.93 6.43 7.27
CA VAL A 56 8.57 6.97 7.14
C VAL A 56 7.64 6.10 7.98
N ALA A 57 6.94 6.72 8.93
CA ALA A 57 6.05 6.01 9.84
C ALA A 57 5.00 5.20 9.06
N MET A 58 4.88 3.91 9.39
CA MET A 58 3.82 3.06 8.86
C MET A 58 2.49 3.46 9.49
N THR A 59 1.56 3.95 8.68
CA THR A 59 0.18 4.23 9.08
C THR A 59 -0.76 3.56 8.11
N ALA A 60 -1.88 3.05 8.60
CA ALA A 60 -2.86 2.40 7.74
C ALA A 60 -4.29 2.56 8.26
N THR A 61 -5.23 2.42 7.33
CA THR A 61 -6.67 2.37 7.58
C THR A 61 -7.28 1.16 6.88
N GLU A 62 -8.49 0.78 7.26
CA GLU A 62 -9.30 -0.12 6.43
C GLU A 62 -9.79 0.59 5.16
N GLN A 63 -10.36 -0.16 4.21
CA GLN A 63 -10.83 0.39 2.93
C GLN A 63 -11.90 1.49 3.07
N ASP A 64 -12.65 1.50 4.17
CA ASP A 64 -13.66 2.51 4.50
C ASP A 64 -13.10 3.72 5.27
N GLY A 65 -11.77 3.77 5.48
CA GLY A 65 -11.08 4.82 6.23
C GLY A 65 -11.14 4.65 7.76
N SER A 66 -11.74 3.57 8.27
CA SER A 66 -11.74 3.28 9.70
C SER A 66 -10.37 2.82 10.20
N THR A 67 -10.21 2.79 11.53
CA THR A 67 -8.98 2.33 12.17
C THR A 67 -8.65 0.89 11.75
N ILE A 68 -7.38 0.67 11.42
CA ILE A 68 -6.89 -0.65 11.03
C ILE A 68 -7.14 -1.72 12.09
N THR A 69 -7.60 -2.88 11.64
CA THR A 69 -7.74 -4.10 12.43
C THR A 69 -6.49 -4.97 12.35
N VAL A 70 -6.26 -5.76 13.39
CA VAL A 70 -5.19 -6.76 13.42
C VAL A 70 -5.38 -7.79 12.30
N GLN A 71 -4.29 -8.16 11.62
CA GLN A 71 -4.22 -9.34 10.77
C GLN A 71 -3.95 -10.57 11.66
N PRO A 72 -4.86 -11.56 11.68
CA PRO A 72 -4.67 -12.79 12.45
C PRO A 72 -3.54 -13.64 11.87
N ASP A 73 -3.06 -14.59 12.67
CA ASP A 73 -2.10 -15.61 12.25
C ASP A 73 -2.65 -16.48 11.10
N LEU A 74 -1.76 -16.97 10.23
CA LEU A 74 -2.06 -17.78 9.04
C LEU A 74 -2.88 -17.07 7.95
N TYR A 75 -2.98 -15.74 8.02
CA TYR A 75 -3.59 -14.93 6.96
C TYR A 75 -2.54 -14.22 6.12
N THR A 76 -2.95 -13.91 4.89
CA THR A 76 -2.24 -13.03 3.98
C THR A 76 -3.10 -11.81 3.69
N CYS A 77 -2.49 -10.61 3.70
CA CYS A 77 -3.15 -9.34 3.34
C CYS A 77 -2.29 -8.55 2.36
N LEU A 78 -2.94 -7.75 1.50
CA LEU A 78 -2.29 -6.66 0.77
C LEU A 78 -2.54 -5.34 1.49
N TYR A 79 -1.49 -4.56 1.68
CA TYR A 79 -1.56 -3.17 2.14
C TYR A 79 -1.14 -2.27 0.99
N LEU A 80 -2.09 -1.56 0.41
CA LEU A 80 -1.81 -0.61 -0.66
C LEU A 80 -1.15 0.63 -0.09
N VAL A 81 0.07 0.93 -0.51
CA VAL A 81 0.78 2.15 -0.12
C VAL A 81 0.35 3.28 -1.04
N GLN A 82 -0.06 4.39 -0.44
CA GLN A 82 -0.59 5.56 -1.12
C GLN A 82 0.05 6.85 -0.60
N ILE A 83 0.01 7.90 -1.42
CA ILE A 83 0.55 9.22 -1.12
C ILE A 83 -0.50 10.30 -1.41
N ASN A 84 -0.58 11.33 -0.56
CA ASN A 84 -1.46 12.49 -0.79
C ASN A 84 -0.69 13.69 -1.36
N ALA A 85 -1.39 14.76 -1.74
CA ALA A 85 -0.78 15.97 -2.28
C ALA A 85 0.24 16.66 -1.36
N ALA A 86 0.17 16.42 -0.04
CA ALA A 86 1.14 16.91 0.94
C ALA A 86 2.39 16.01 1.07
N GLY A 87 2.49 14.94 0.28
CA GLY A 87 3.57 13.97 0.36
C GLY A 87 3.52 13.08 1.61
N THR A 88 2.35 12.97 2.25
CA THR A 88 2.12 12.04 3.36
C THR A 88 1.88 10.65 2.79
N ILE A 89 2.66 9.68 3.25
CA ILE A 89 2.50 8.27 2.86
C ILE A 89 1.70 7.55 3.94
N SER A 90 0.74 6.74 3.50
CA SER A 90 -0.07 5.86 4.34
C SER A 90 -0.39 4.58 3.57
N ALA A 91 -1.12 3.65 4.20
CA ALA A 91 -1.60 2.47 3.54
C ALA A 91 -3.12 2.22 3.73
N VAL A 92 -3.70 1.44 2.83
CA VAL A 92 -5.05 0.89 2.93
C VAL A 92 -4.93 -0.62 3.04
N LYS A 93 -5.47 -1.20 4.12
CA LYS A 93 -5.51 -2.65 4.31
C LYS A 93 -6.59 -3.26 3.40
N GLY A 94 -6.22 -4.31 2.69
CA GLY A 94 -7.13 -5.13 1.90
C GLY A 94 -7.75 -6.27 2.70
N PRO A 95 -8.71 -7.00 2.11
CA PRO A 95 -9.31 -8.15 2.76
C PRO A 95 -8.24 -9.19 3.15
N GLN A 96 -8.33 -9.68 4.37
CA GLN A 96 -7.50 -10.78 4.83
C GLN A 96 -8.00 -12.10 4.27
N VAL A 97 -7.08 -12.92 3.77
CA VAL A 97 -7.38 -14.22 3.17
C VAL A 97 -6.54 -15.28 3.87
N LEU A 98 -7.13 -16.42 4.22
CA LEU A 98 -6.38 -17.52 4.82
C LEU A 98 -5.29 -18.00 3.85
N SER A 99 -4.05 -18.10 4.30
CA SER A 99 -2.91 -18.42 3.45
C SER A 99 -3.05 -19.81 2.80
N ALA A 100 -3.69 -20.75 3.49
CA ALA A 100 -4.01 -22.07 2.95
C ALA A 100 -5.00 -22.01 1.76
N ASP A 101 -5.98 -21.11 1.80
CA ASP A 101 -6.96 -20.95 0.71
C ASP A 101 -6.33 -20.29 -0.53
N LEU A 102 -5.37 -19.37 -0.32
CA LEU A 102 -4.56 -18.83 -1.42
C LEU A 102 -3.70 -19.91 -2.06
N ALA A 103 -2.99 -20.69 -1.24
CA ALA A 103 -2.13 -21.78 -1.73
C ALA A 103 -2.93 -22.86 -2.48
N ALA A 104 -4.15 -23.14 -2.04
CA ALA A 104 -5.06 -24.07 -2.72
C ALA A 104 -5.74 -23.48 -3.98
N GLY A 105 -5.62 -22.18 -4.23
CA GLY A 105 -6.29 -21.49 -5.33
C GLY A 105 -7.80 -21.29 -5.13
N ASN A 106 -8.29 -21.44 -3.89
CA ASN A 106 -9.70 -21.26 -3.52
C ASN A 106 -10.07 -19.78 -3.33
N ALA A 107 -9.06 -18.93 -3.13
CA ALA A 107 -9.21 -17.51 -2.91
C ALA A 107 -8.13 -16.70 -3.64
N VAL A 108 -8.30 -15.38 -3.66
CA VAL A 108 -7.35 -14.43 -4.26
C VAL A 108 -7.24 -13.19 -3.39
N LEU A 109 -6.09 -12.53 -3.42
CA LEU A 109 -5.87 -11.24 -2.79
C LEU A 109 -6.38 -10.14 -3.72
N LYS A 110 -7.36 -9.38 -3.24
CA LYS A 110 -7.89 -8.20 -3.94
C LYS A 110 -7.03 -7.00 -3.61
N TRP A 111 -6.65 -6.23 -4.62
CA TRP A 111 -5.99 -4.95 -4.42
C TRP A 111 -6.95 -3.97 -3.75
N PRO A 112 -6.55 -3.31 -2.65
CA PRO A 112 -7.26 -2.14 -2.15
C PRO A 112 -7.26 -1.02 -3.20
N THR A 113 -8.16 -0.07 -3.04
CA THR A 113 -8.17 1.17 -3.82
C THR A 113 -7.63 2.32 -2.96
N PRO A 114 -6.88 3.28 -3.54
CA PRO A 114 -6.46 4.46 -2.79
C PRO A 114 -7.69 5.24 -2.33
N LEU A 115 -7.55 5.91 -1.19
CA LEU A 115 -8.58 6.83 -0.70
C LEU A 115 -8.66 8.08 -1.58
N ASP A 116 -9.78 8.78 -1.52
CA ASP A 116 -9.99 10.02 -2.28
C ASP A 116 -8.87 11.02 -2.02
N GLY A 117 -8.35 11.62 -3.10
CA GLY A 117 -7.24 12.57 -3.04
C GLY A 117 -5.85 11.94 -2.87
N ASN A 118 -5.74 10.61 -2.91
CA ASN A 118 -4.46 9.90 -2.82
C ASN A 118 -4.13 9.14 -4.11
N CYS A 119 -2.83 8.98 -4.35
CA CYS A 119 -2.30 8.17 -5.43
C CYS A 119 -1.68 6.88 -4.88
N ALA A 120 -2.00 5.73 -5.47
CA ALA A 120 -1.28 4.49 -5.21
C ALA A 120 0.15 4.61 -5.73
N ILE A 121 1.14 4.22 -4.91
CA ILE A 121 2.57 4.19 -5.30
C ILE A 121 3.16 2.79 -5.22
N GLY A 122 2.46 1.88 -4.54
CA GLY A 122 2.87 0.49 -4.43
C GLY A 122 2.00 -0.28 -3.44
N ALA A 123 2.47 -1.44 -3.03
CA ALA A 123 1.84 -2.24 -1.99
C ALA A 123 2.87 -3.14 -1.28
N VAL A 124 2.48 -3.65 -0.12
CA VAL A 124 3.15 -4.76 0.52
C VAL A 124 2.18 -5.89 0.78
N LYS A 125 2.54 -7.10 0.35
CA LYS A 125 1.87 -8.33 0.76
C LYS A 125 2.51 -8.79 2.06
N ILE A 126 1.69 -9.04 3.08
CA ILE A 126 2.13 -9.57 4.36
C ILE A 126 1.52 -10.95 4.56
N VAL A 127 2.36 -11.96 4.73
CA VAL A 127 1.99 -13.30 5.18
C VAL A 127 2.39 -13.43 6.65
N THR A 128 1.46 -13.89 7.48
CA THR A 128 1.73 -14.18 8.90
C THR A 128 1.77 -15.69 9.15
N ASP A 129 2.76 -16.15 9.92
CA ASP A 129 2.90 -17.54 10.37
C ASP A 129 3.53 -17.58 11.78
N GLY A 130 2.74 -17.94 12.79
CA GLY A 130 3.15 -17.97 14.20
C GLY A 130 2.86 -16.67 14.97
N GLY A 131 2.00 -15.78 14.48
CA GLY A 131 1.63 -14.56 15.20
C GLY A 131 0.68 -13.61 14.45
N THR A 132 0.21 -12.58 15.16
CA THR A 132 -0.61 -11.53 14.57
C THR A 132 0.22 -10.35 14.07
N PHE A 133 -0.24 -9.67 13.02
CA PHE A 133 0.40 -8.48 12.49
C PHE A 133 -0.53 -7.27 12.59
N THR A 134 -0.01 -6.13 13.05
CA THR A 134 -0.71 -4.84 12.96
C THR A 134 0.22 -3.83 12.31
N TYR A 135 -0.21 -3.25 11.19
CA TYR A 135 0.58 -2.31 10.40
C TYR A 135 0.87 -1.05 11.22
N GLY A 136 2.15 -0.67 11.33
CA GLY A 136 2.57 0.47 12.15
C GLY A 136 2.91 0.12 13.60
N THR A 137 2.76 -1.14 14.02
CA THR A 137 3.18 -1.59 15.35
C THR A 137 4.06 -2.83 15.32
N THR A 138 3.75 -3.81 14.47
CA THR A 138 4.55 -5.02 14.29
C THR A 138 5.67 -4.73 13.31
N ASP A 139 6.87 -5.18 13.64
CA ASP A 139 8.04 -5.04 12.76
C ASP A 139 7.92 -5.94 11.52
N LEU A 140 8.35 -5.47 10.35
CA LEU A 140 8.19 -6.21 9.10
C LEU A 140 9.20 -7.36 9.00
N SER A 141 10.40 -7.15 9.54
CA SER A 141 11.42 -8.17 9.76
C SER A 141 11.18 -9.03 11.02
N GLY A 142 10.02 -8.87 11.67
CA GLY A 142 9.63 -9.67 12.82
C GLY A 142 9.48 -11.16 12.50
N THR A 143 9.70 -12.01 13.50
CA THR A 143 9.48 -13.47 13.34
C THR A 143 8.03 -13.76 12.97
N GLY A 144 7.84 -14.61 11.97
CA GLY A 144 6.50 -14.98 11.51
C GLY A 144 5.85 -13.96 10.59
N VAL A 145 6.58 -12.93 10.14
CA VAL A 145 6.13 -11.98 9.13
C VAL A 145 6.98 -12.19 7.87
N THR A 146 6.32 -12.33 6.73
CA THR A 146 6.97 -12.30 5.42
C THR A 146 6.35 -11.19 4.59
N ASP A 147 7.14 -10.18 4.26
CA ASP A 147 6.74 -9.08 3.40
C ASP A 147 7.18 -9.29 1.94
N THR A 148 6.39 -8.78 1.00
CA THR A 148 6.74 -8.73 -0.42
C THR A 148 6.26 -7.42 -1.00
N TRP A 149 7.18 -6.64 -1.55
CA TRP A 149 6.91 -5.29 -2.07
C TRP A 149 6.59 -5.30 -3.56
N TYR A 150 5.65 -4.43 -3.93
CA TYR A 150 5.24 -4.17 -5.31
C TYR A 150 5.26 -2.67 -5.53
N ASP A 151 5.95 -2.21 -6.57
CA ASP A 151 5.80 -0.84 -7.05
C ASP A 151 4.71 -0.78 -8.10
N LEU A 152 3.85 0.24 -8.01
CA LEU A 152 2.65 0.32 -8.85
C LEU A 152 2.63 1.66 -9.58
N PHE A 153 2.38 1.61 -10.89
CA PHE A 153 1.98 2.78 -11.69
C PHE A 153 0.51 3.17 -11.38
N GLY A 154 -0.32 2.16 -11.18
CA GLY A 154 -1.72 2.24 -10.79
C GLY A 154 -2.17 0.86 -10.32
N ILE A 155 -3.42 0.75 -9.86
CA ILE A 155 -3.92 -0.51 -9.32
C ILE A 155 -4.02 -1.58 -10.42
N PRO A 156 -3.40 -2.76 -10.26
CA PRO A 156 -3.53 -3.83 -11.23
C PRO A 156 -4.98 -4.31 -11.36
N ALA A 157 -5.43 -4.52 -12.60
CA ALA A 157 -6.81 -4.93 -12.88
C ALA A 157 -7.16 -6.36 -12.40
N ARG A 158 -6.15 -7.22 -12.23
CA ARG A 158 -6.33 -8.61 -11.78
C ARG A 158 -5.91 -8.77 -10.33
N PRO A 159 -6.65 -9.55 -9.53
CA PRO A 159 -6.24 -9.88 -8.18
C PRO A 159 -4.96 -10.74 -8.20
N LEU A 160 -4.27 -10.78 -7.07
CA LEU A 160 -3.06 -11.58 -6.88
C LEU A 160 -3.45 -12.97 -6.36
N THR A 161 -2.94 -14.02 -7.00
CA THR A 161 -3.33 -15.43 -6.70
C THR A 161 -2.38 -16.13 -5.73
N SER A 162 -1.21 -15.55 -5.43
CA SER A 162 -0.22 -16.11 -4.51
C SER A 162 0.75 -15.06 -3.98
#